data_AF-A0A850EGW5-F1
#
_entry.id   AF-A0A850EGW5-F1
#
_cell.length_a   1.000
_cell.length_b   1.000
_cell.length_c   1.000
_cell.angle_alpha   90.00
_cell.angle_beta   90.00
_cell.angle_gamma   90.00
#
_symmetry.space_group_name_H-M   'P 1'
#
loop_
_entity.id
_entity.type
_entity.pdbx_description
1 polymer ?
#
loop_
_entity_poly.entity_id
_entity_poly.type
_entity_poly.pdbx_seq_one_letter_code
_entity_poly.pdbx_strand_id
1 'polypeptide(L)'
;RETVTKRLNAAVNQIHRWVDIVFPELRQVFKILTCTSAIATLRLFPLPEEIRLLNTEQVLGGWKQYVKRHAGVKRAELLIS
;
A
#
# COMPACT_ATOMS: atom_id res chain seq x y z
N ARG A 1 -17.57 -14.75 19.20
CA ARG A 1 -17.30 -14.28 17.81
C ARG A 1 -16.84 -12.82 17.77
N GLU A 2 -17.37 -11.95 18.63
CA GLU A 2 -17.01 -10.52 18.68
C GLU A 2 -15.54 -10.20 19.02
N THR A 3 -14.85 -11.03 19.81
CA THR A 3 -13.45 -10.81 20.19
C THR A 3 -12.46 -10.92 19.03
N VAL A 4 -12.75 -11.76 18.03
CA VAL A 4 -11.89 -11.94 16.85
C VAL A 4 -11.96 -10.70 15.95
N THR A 5 -13.17 -10.18 15.71
CA THR A 5 -13.37 -8.97 14.90
C THR A 5 -12.77 -7.73 15.56
N LYS A 6 -12.89 -7.60 16.89
CA LYS A 6 -12.25 -6.50 17.63
C LYS A 6 -10.73 -6.49 17.47
N ARG A 7 -10.08 -7.66 17.54
CA ARG A 7 -8.63 -7.78 17.36
C ARG A 7 -8.19 -7.46 15.92
N LEU A 8 -8.94 -7.95 14.93
CA LEU A 8 -8.68 -7.63 13.53
C LEU A 8 -8.78 -6.12 13.27
N ASN A 9 -9.85 -5.48 13.76
CA ASN A 9 -10.05 -4.04 13.60
C ASN A 9 -8.95 -3.24 14.32
N ALA A 10 -8.51 -3.67 15.50
CA ALA A 10 -7.40 -3.03 16.21
C ALA A 10 -6.09 -3.10 15.41
N ALA A 11 -5.76 -4.27 14.85
CA ALA A 11 -4.57 -4.44 14.00
C ALA A 11 -4.64 -3.60 12.72
N VAL A 12 -5.80 -3.59 12.05
CA VAL A 12 -6.04 -2.76 10.86
C VAL A 12 -5.86 -1.28 11.21
N ASN A 13 -6.43 -0.82 12.33
CA ASN A 13 -6.27 0.56 12.78
C ASN A 13 -4.82 0.92 13.13
N GLN A 14 -4.04 -0.02 13.67
CA GLN A 14 -2.61 0.19 13.91
C GLN A 14 -1.84 0.36 12.60
N ILE A 15 -2.11 -0.45 11.58
CA ILE A 15 -1.50 -0.32 10.25
C ILE A 15 -1.87 1.04 9.65
N HIS A 16 -3.15 1.41 9.71
CA HIS A 16 -3.62 2.71 9.25
C HIS A 16 -2.90 3.87 9.93
N ARG A 17 -2.72 3.81 11.26
CA ARG A 17 -2.04 4.85 12.02
C ARG A 17 -0.55 4.92 11.70
N TRP A 18 0.12 3.78 11.58
CA TRP A 18 1.52 3.74 11.16
C TRP A 18 1.70 4.33 9.77
N VAL A 19 0.88 3.92 8.80
CA VAL A 19 0.91 4.47 7.44
C VAL A 19 0.62 5.97 7.43
N ASP A 20 -0.32 6.49 8.21
CA ASP A 20 -0.52 7.94 8.31
C ASP A 20 0.72 8.69 8.84
N ILE A 21 1.52 8.08 9.72
CA ILE A 21 2.72 8.70 10.30
C ILE A 21 3.91 8.63 9.36
N VAL A 22 4.16 7.45 8.77
CA VAL A 22 5.37 7.22 7.97
C VAL A 22 5.14 7.37 6.47
N PHE A 23 3.89 7.25 6.02
CA PHE A 23 3.57 7.18 4.60
C PHE A 23 2.15 7.68 4.22
N PRO A 24 1.83 8.95 4.50
CA PRO A 24 0.48 9.50 4.30
C PRO A 24 0.02 9.48 2.83
N GLU A 25 0.93 9.57 1.86
CA GLU A 25 0.62 9.52 0.43
C GLU A 25 -0.01 8.18 0.03
N LEU A 26 0.47 7.08 0.62
CA LEU A 26 -0.05 5.73 0.37
C LEU A 26 -1.55 5.63 0.68
N ARG A 27 -2.02 6.37 1.69
CA ARG A 27 -3.43 6.37 2.08
C ARG A 27 -4.33 7.06 1.07
N GLN A 28 -3.82 8.04 0.34
CA GLN A 28 -4.58 8.70 -0.73
C GLN A 28 -4.77 7.76 -1.92
N VAL A 29 -3.78 6.90 -2.19
CA VAL A 29 -3.82 5.95 -3.31
C VAL A 29 -4.62 4.68 -2.96
N PHE A 30 -4.47 4.17 -1.74
CA PHE A 30 -5.11 2.94 -1.30
C PHE A 30 -6.14 3.20 -0.21
N LYS A 31 -7.42 3.21 -0.61
CA LYS A 31 -8.55 3.27 0.34
C LYS A 31 -8.57 2.08 1.31
N ILE A 32 -8.05 0.91 0.89
CA ILE A 32 -7.98 -0.31 1.70
C ILE A 32 -6.51 -0.76 1.78
N LEU A 33 -5.87 -0.57 2.94
CA LEU A 33 -4.47 -0.94 3.14
C LEU A 33 -4.24 -2.45 3.27
N THR A 34 -5.28 -3.23 3.55
CA THR A 34 -5.23 -4.69 3.60
C THR A 34 -5.27 -5.34 2.21
N CYS A 35 -5.37 -4.55 1.14
CA CYS A 35 -5.34 -5.09 -0.21
C CYS A 35 -3.94 -5.56 -0.59
N THR A 36 -3.85 -6.59 -1.45
CA THR A 36 -2.57 -7.18 -1.88
C THR A 36 -1.61 -6.15 -2.45
N SER A 37 -2.10 -5.15 -3.18
CA SER A 37 -1.27 -4.09 -3.75
C SER A 37 -0.70 -3.15 -2.69
N ALA A 38 -1.48 -2.76 -1.67
CA ALA A 38 -0.98 -1.91 -0.59
C ALA A 38 0.08 -2.64 0.25
N ILE A 39 -0.18 -3.92 0.59
CA ILE A 39 0.79 -4.76 1.29
C ILE A 39 2.05 -4.99 0.44
N ALA A 40 1.89 -5.24 -0.86
CA ALA A 40 3.02 -5.37 -1.77
C ALA A 40 3.84 -4.07 -1.86
N THR A 41 3.16 -2.92 -1.88
CA THR A 41 3.82 -1.60 -1.87
C THR A 41 4.64 -1.43 -0.59
N LEU A 42 4.04 -1.68 0.58
CA LEU A 42 4.76 -1.62 1.86
C LEU A 42 5.92 -2.63 1.97
N ARG A 43 5.82 -3.78 1.31
CA ARG A 43 6.88 -4.79 1.27
C ARG A 43 8.02 -4.43 0.33
N LEU A 44 7.70 -3.86 -0.81
CA LEU A 44 8.68 -3.48 -1.84
C LEU A 44 9.35 -2.15 -1.50
N PHE A 45 8.58 -1.21 -0.96
CA PHE A 45 8.95 0.17 -0.74
C PHE A 45 8.40 0.64 0.60
N PRO A 46 9.15 0.43 1.68
CA PRO A 46 8.75 0.86 3.01
C PRO A 46 8.91 2.38 3.21
N LEU A 47 9.74 3.06 2.38
CA LEU A 47 9.99 4.50 2.50
C LEU A 47 9.22 5.32 1.46
N PRO A 48 8.64 6.47 1.86
CA PRO A 48 7.98 7.40 0.94
C PRO A 48 8.93 8.01 -0.08
N GLU A 49 10.17 8.28 0.32
CA GLU A 49 11.19 8.87 -0.54
C GLU A 49 11.59 7.95 -1.68
N GLU A 50 11.66 6.63 -1.44
CA GLU A 50 11.95 5.66 -2.49
C GLU A 50 10.85 5.68 -3.57
N ILE A 51 9.58 5.76 -3.18
CA ILE A 51 8.47 5.81 -4.15
C ILE A 51 8.49 7.09 -4.98
N ARG A 52 8.85 8.23 -4.40
CA ARG A 52 9.05 9.47 -5.14
C ARG A 52 10.18 9.40 -6.16
N LEU A 53 11.18 8.57 -5.93
CA LEU A 53 12.31 8.37 -6.83
C LEU A 53 12.04 7.30 -7.90
N LEU A 54 10.97 6.51 -7.74
CA LEU A 54 10.62 5.42 -8.64
C LEU A 54 9.68 5.90 -9.73
N ASN A 55 9.86 5.31 -10.92
CA ASN A 55 8.95 5.54 -12.04
C ASN A 55 7.76 4.59 -11.97
N THR A 56 6.64 4.97 -12.60
CA THR A 56 5.40 4.18 -12.65
C THR A 56 5.66 2.75 -13.15
N GLU A 57 6.54 2.59 -14.14
CA GLU A 57 6.96 1.28 -14.64
C GLU A 57 7.71 0.43 -13.62
N GLN A 58 8.56 1.03 -12.78
CA GLN A 58 9.30 0.30 -11.76
C GLN A 58 8.37 -0.16 -10.63
N VAL A 59 7.45 0.69 -10.20
CA VAL A 59 6.40 0.34 -9.23
C VAL A 59 5.52 -0.78 -9.79
N LEU A 60 5.11 -0.67 -11.06
CA LEU A 60 4.33 -1.70 -11.74
C LEU A 60 5.09 -3.01 -11.89
N GLY A 61 6.39 -2.96 -12.20
CA GLY A 61 7.26 -4.12 -12.30
C GLY A 61 7.32 -4.89 -10.98
N GLY A 62 7.55 -4.18 -9.87
CA GLY A 62 7.52 -4.77 -8.53
C GLY A 62 6.16 -5.35 -8.20
N TRP A 63 5.07 -4.63 -8.48
CA TRP A 63 3.72 -5.13 -8.25
C TRP A 63 3.38 -6.35 -9.11
N LYS A 64 3.90 -6.45 -10.34
CA LYS A 64 3.69 -7.61 -11.23
C LYS A 64 4.20 -8.91 -10.60
N GLN A 65 5.23 -8.84 -9.77
CA GLN A 65 5.78 -9.98 -9.03
C GLN A 65 4.82 -10.51 -7.94
N TYR A 66 3.99 -9.63 -7.37
CA TYR A 66 3.09 -9.96 -6.25
C TYR A 66 1.60 -10.01 -6.65
N VAL A 67 1.21 -9.33 -7.73
CA VAL A 67 -0.17 -9.15 -8.18
C VAL A 67 -0.34 -9.78 -9.56
N LYS A 68 -0.91 -10.99 -9.60
CA LYS A 68 -0.99 -11.83 -10.81
C LYS A 68 -1.95 -11.34 -11.92
N ARG A 69 -2.89 -10.43 -11.65
CA ARG A 69 -3.98 -10.14 -12.61
C ARG A 69 -4.14 -8.68 -13.01
N HIS A 70 -3.99 -7.72 -12.09
CA HIS A 70 -4.08 -6.29 -12.42
C HIS A 70 -3.21 -5.46 -11.45
N ALA A 71 -1.97 -5.18 -11.85
CA ALA A 71 -1.22 -4.08 -11.24
C ALA A 71 -1.89 -2.79 -11.73
N GLY A 72 -2.60 -2.10 -10.83
CA GLY A 72 -3.41 -0.94 -11.21
C GLY A 72 -2.52 0.22 -11.64
N VAL A 73 -2.30 0.39 -12.94
CA VAL A 73 -1.48 1.48 -13.54
C VAL A 73 -1.89 2.84 -12.98
N LYS A 74 -3.20 3.13 -12.94
CA LYS A 74 -3.74 4.35 -12.35
C LYS A 74 -3.33 4.57 -10.89
N ARG A 75 -3.15 3.49 -10.11
CA ARG A 75 -2.70 3.60 -8.72
C ARG A 75 -1.21 3.90 -8.64
N ALA A 76 -0.40 3.31 -9.54
CA ALA A 76 1.02 3.64 -9.60
C ALA A 76 1.24 5.10 -10.03
N GLU A 77 0.45 5.61 -10.98
CA GLU A 77 0.47 7.03 -11.36
C GLU A 77 0.07 7.93 -10.19
N LEU A 78 -1.02 7.60 -9.48
CA LEU A 78 -1.44 8.34 -8.27
C LEU A 78 -0.44 8.26 -7.11
N LEU A 79 0.47 7.29 -7.11
CA LEU A 79 1.47 7.08 -6.07
C LEU A 79 2.70 7.97 -6.26
N ILE A 80 2.98 8.37 -7.50
CA ILE A 80 4.14 9.18 -7.89
C ILE A 80 3.72 10.63 -8.17
N SER A 81 2.47 10.86 -8.54
CA SER A 81 1.87 12.20 -8.75
C SER A 81 1.75 13.01 -7.47
#